data_AF-A0A8H5I479-F1
#
_entry.id   AF-A0A8H5I479-F1
#
_cell.length_a   1.000
_cell.length_b   1.000
_cell.length_c   1.000
_cell.angle_alpha   90.00
_cell.angle_beta   90.00
_cell.angle_gamma   90.00
#
_symmetry.space_group_name_H-M   'P 1'
#
loop_
_entity.id
_entity.type
_entity.pdbx_description
1 polymer ?
#
loop_
_entity_poly.entity_id
_entity_poly.type
_entity_poly.pdbx_seq_one_letter_code
_entity_poly.pdbx_strand_id
1 'polypeptide(L)' 'PASSSTTTGSTTPTNPPAGSVDQWGQCGGQNYSGPTTCKSPFTCKKINDFYSQCQ' A
#
# COMPACT_ATOMS: atom_id res chain seq x y z
N PRO A 1 -12.68 -16.69 22.30
CA PRO A 1 -12.59 -15.35 21.66
C PRO A 1 -11.15 -14.84 21.61
N ALA A 2 -10.46 -15.07 20.49
CA ALA A 2 -9.36 -14.25 19.97
C ALA A 2 -8.87 -14.93 18.68
N SER A 3 -9.15 -14.31 17.55
CA SER A 3 -8.88 -14.82 16.22
C SER A 3 -7.38 -14.99 15.99
N SER A 4 -6.98 -16.21 15.63
CA SER A 4 -5.66 -16.50 15.09
C SER A 4 -5.69 -16.25 13.58
N SER A 5 -4.92 -15.28 13.11
CA SER A 5 -4.41 -15.27 11.74
C SER A 5 -3.14 -14.43 11.68
N THR A 6 -2.03 -15.17 11.56
CA THR A 6 -0.75 -14.79 10.96
C THR A 6 -0.01 -13.57 11.51
N THR A 7 0.97 -13.90 12.35
CA THR A 7 2.26 -13.21 12.45
C THR A 7 2.78 -12.72 11.11
N THR A 8 3.10 -11.42 10.97
CA THR A 8 4.36 -10.91 10.40
C THR A 8 4.50 -9.41 10.73
N GLY A 9 5.53 -9.09 11.52
CA GLY A 9 6.34 -7.89 11.34
C GLY A 9 5.66 -6.53 11.38
N SER A 10 5.43 -6.02 12.59
CA SER A 10 5.81 -4.63 12.86
C SER A 10 7.34 -4.54 12.73
N THR A 11 7.86 -4.24 11.55
CA THR A 11 9.24 -3.79 11.37
C THR A 11 9.23 -2.66 10.36
N THR A 12 9.41 -1.45 10.89
CA THR A 12 10.11 -0.29 10.30
C THR A 12 10.11 -0.18 8.78
N PRO A 13 9.55 0.89 8.15
CA PRO A 13 9.70 1.07 6.72
C PRO A 13 11.18 1.28 6.40
N THR A 14 11.86 0.21 6.00
CA THR A 14 13.22 0.25 5.49
C THR A 14 13.16 0.95 4.16
N ASN A 15 13.58 2.22 4.17
CA ASN A 15 13.64 3.11 3.03
C ASN A 15 12.25 3.53 2.50
N PRO A 16 11.92 4.84 2.36
CA PRO A 16 10.82 5.19 1.48
C PRO A 16 11.13 4.57 0.11
N PRO A 17 10.26 3.73 -0.48
CA PRO A 17 10.42 3.36 -1.87
C PRO A 17 10.41 4.67 -2.66
N ALA A 18 11.60 5.03 -3.15
CA ALA A 18 11.85 6.21 -3.95
C ALA A 18 11.18 6.00 -5.31
N GLY A 19 9.86 6.16 -5.35
CA GLY A 19 9.08 5.84 -6.52
C GLY A 19 7.62 6.11 -6.24
N SER A 20 7.18 7.31 -6.58
CA SER A 20 5.76 7.57 -6.70
C SER A 20 5.14 6.55 -7.67
N VAL A 21 4.01 5.97 -7.28
CA VAL A 21 3.25 5.04 -8.13
C VAL A 21 2.62 5.81 -9.27
N ASP A 22 2.86 5.39 -10.51
CA ASP A 22 2.20 5.97 -11.69
C ASP A 22 0.67 5.76 -11.63
N GLN A 23 -0.07 6.51 -12.45
CA GLN A 23 -1.50 6.31 -12.60
C GLN A 23 -1.79 4.83 -12.91
N TRP A 24 -2.82 4.28 -12.28
CA TRP A 24 -3.25 2.88 -12.35
C TRP A 24 -2.36 1.87 -11.60
N GLY A 25 -1.25 2.29 -10.99
CA GLY A 25 -0.44 1.42 -10.14
C GLY A 25 -1.05 1.21 -8.76
N GLN A 26 -0.66 0.11 -8.09
CA GLN A 26 -1.08 -0.19 -6.73
C GLN A 26 -0.35 0.73 -5.74
N CYS A 27 -1.09 1.38 -4.85
CA CYS A 27 -0.57 2.29 -3.82
C CYS A 27 -1.03 1.90 -2.41
N GLY A 28 -1.67 0.75 -2.24
CA GLY A 28 -2.15 0.33 -0.93
C GLY A 28 -2.88 -1.01 -0.96
N GLY A 29 -3.14 -1.54 0.23
CA GLY A 29 -3.83 -2.82 0.44
C GLY A 29 -3.38 -3.52 1.72
N GLN A 30 -4.23 -4.42 2.25
CA GLN A 30 -4.01 -5.14 3.51
C GLN A 30 -2.76 -6.06 3.54
N ASN A 31 -2.04 -6.22 2.43
CA ASN A 31 -0.72 -6.90 2.35
C ASN A 31 0.26 -6.18 1.40
N TYR A 32 0.09 -4.88 1.16
CA TYR A 32 0.92 -4.13 0.24
C TYR A 32 2.13 -3.51 0.95
N SER A 33 3.34 -3.90 0.56
CA SER A 33 4.61 -3.38 1.10
C SER A 33 5.34 -2.41 0.17
N GLY A 34 4.68 -1.96 -0.91
CA GLY A 34 5.25 -1.04 -1.90
C GLY A 34 5.00 0.44 -1.60
N PRO A 35 5.35 1.34 -2.54
CA PRO A 35 5.09 2.77 -2.41
C PRO A 35 3.60 3.08 -2.30
N THR A 36 3.22 3.81 -1.24
CA THR A 36 1.83 4.23 -1.01
C THR A 36 1.53 5.63 -1.56
N THR A 37 2.56 6.34 -1.98
CA THR A 37 2.46 7.68 -2.56
C THR A 37 2.26 7.57 -4.06
N CYS A 38 1.18 8.15 -4.54
CA CYS A 38 0.95 8.31 -5.98
C CYS A 38 1.76 9.46 -6.55
N LYS A 39 2.08 9.37 -7.84
CA LYS A 39 2.71 10.46 -8.57
C LYS A 39 1.72 11.60 -8.68
N SER A 40 2.14 12.81 -8.34
CA SER A 40 1.29 14.00 -8.52
C SER A 40 0.87 14.11 -9.99
N PRO A 41 -0.42 14.35 -10.30
CA PRO A 41 -1.51 14.78 -9.42
C PRO A 41 -2.43 13.66 -8.88
N PHE A 42 -2.03 12.40 -9.05
CA PHE A 42 -2.88 11.25 -8.73
C PHE A 42 -2.97 11.00 -7.23
N THR A 43 -4.08 10.40 -6.82
CA THR A 43 -4.36 10.11 -5.41
C THR A 43 -4.61 8.62 -5.22
N CYS A 44 -4.19 8.08 -4.09
CA CYS A 44 -4.38 6.68 -3.79
C CYS A 44 -5.85 6.40 -3.44
N LYS A 45 -6.59 5.79 -4.36
CA LYS A 45 -8.00 5.42 -4.21
C LYS A 45 -8.12 3.95 -3.82
N LYS A 46 -8.71 3.68 -2.65
CA LYS A 46 -9.05 2.31 -2.25
C LYS A 46 -10.14 1.75 -3.17
N ILE A 47 -9.84 0.65 -3.85
CA ILE A 47 -10.82 -0.08 -4.66
C ILE A 47 -11.39 -1.25 -3.85
N ASN A 48 -10.52 -1.97 -3.12
CA ASN A 48 -10.93 -3.01 -2.18
C ASN A 48 -9.97 -3.07 -0.99
N ASP A 49 -10.20 -3.97 -0.03
CA ASP A 49 -9.39 -4.08 1.18
C ASP A 49 -7.91 -4.43 0.90
N PHE A 50 -7.65 -5.13 -0.20
CA PHE A 50 -6.32 -5.59 -0.59
C PHE A 50 -5.68 -4.75 -1.70
N TYR A 51 -6.41 -3.80 -2.29
CA TYR A 51 -5.99 -3.06 -3.48
C TYR A 51 -6.48 -1.62 -3.46
N SER A 52 -5.53 -0.69 -3.42
CA SER A 52 -5.73 0.73 -3.70
C SER A 52 -4.94 1.10 -4.93
N GLN A 53 -5.52 1.91 -5.80
CA GLN A 53 -4.96 2.30 -7.09
C GLN A 53 -4.75 3.81 -7.16
N CYS A 54 -3.66 4.26 -7.77
CA CYS A 54 -3.46 5.68 -8.07
C CYS A 54 -4.36 6.12 -9.22
N GLN A 55 -5.27 7.05 -8.96
CA GLN A 55 -6.18 7.62 -9.95
C GLN A 55 -6.15 9.13 -9.94
#